data_AF-A0A2E6P174-F1
#
_entry.id   AF-A0A2E6P174-F1
#
_cell.length_a   1.000
_cell.length_b   1.000
_cell.length_c   1.000
_cell.angle_alpha   90.00
_cell.angle_beta   90.00
_cell.angle_gamma   90.00
#
_symmetry.space_group_name_H-M   'P 1'
#
loop_
_entity.id
_entity.type
_entity.pdbx_description
1 polymer ?
#
loop_
_entity_poly.entity_id
_entity_poly.type
_entity_poly.pdbx_seq_one_letter_code
_entity_poly.pdbx_strand_id
1 'polypeptide(L)'
;MITLNQERTCDILNRIMEAELAGVVRYTHYSLMITGPHRIPLVDFLKEQANESLIHAQQAGELLTGLGGHPSQGIAMIEESNQHGIYNILKESLSHETTALALYEELRNEAEDSSVYIEEYARQMIGQEELHALELKKMLRDFEFSEPNGKEIE
;
A
#
# COMPACT_ATOMS: atom_id res chain seq x y z
N MET A 1 -21.29 -22.51 -13.28
CA MET A 1 -19.97 -22.06 -12.81
C MET A 1 -19.59 -20.89 -13.68
N ILE A 2 -19.40 -19.71 -13.10
CA ILE A 2 -18.91 -18.54 -13.84
C ILE A 2 -17.43 -18.80 -14.14
N THR A 3 -16.99 -18.42 -15.33
CA THR A 3 -15.57 -18.55 -15.70
C THR A 3 -14.87 -17.24 -15.40
N LEU A 4 -13.70 -17.31 -14.77
CA LEU A 4 -12.86 -16.15 -14.47
C LEU A 4 -12.51 -15.41 -15.77
N ASN A 5 -12.66 -14.08 -15.78
CA ASN A 5 -12.12 -13.27 -16.87
C ASN A 5 -10.61 -13.11 -16.67
N GLN A 6 -9.86 -13.98 -17.33
CA GLN A 6 -8.42 -14.09 -17.15
C GLN A 6 -7.67 -12.83 -17.60
N GLU A 7 -8.07 -12.21 -18.72
CA GLU A 7 -7.45 -10.97 -19.21
C GLU A 7 -7.62 -9.84 -18.18
N ARG A 8 -8.85 -9.64 -17.70
CA ARG A 8 -9.14 -8.62 -16.69
C ARG A 8 -8.44 -8.89 -15.36
N THR A 9 -8.41 -10.15 -14.92
CA THR A 9 -7.71 -10.54 -13.69
C THR A 9 -6.22 -10.25 -13.79
N CYS A 10 -5.60 -10.58 -14.93
CA CYS A 10 -4.20 -10.28 -15.20
C CYS A 10 -3.92 -8.76 -15.17
N ASP A 11 -4.78 -7.94 -15.78
CA ASP A 11 -4.64 -6.49 -15.74
C ASP A 11 -4.68 -5.93 -14.31
N ILE A 12 -5.59 -6.44 -13.47
CA ILE A 12 -5.71 -6.03 -12.06
C ILE A 12 -4.47 -6.47 -11.28
N LEU A 13 -4.03 -7.72 -11.43
CA LEU A 13 -2.82 -8.23 -10.76
C LEU A 13 -1.57 -7.46 -11.16
N ASN A 14 -1.44 -7.05 -12.42
CA ASN A 14 -0.32 -6.23 -12.87
C ASN A 14 -0.34 -4.83 -12.22
N ARG A 15 -1.52 -4.21 -12.09
CA ARG A 15 -1.69 -2.92 -11.40
C ARG A 15 -1.39 -3.03 -9.90
N ILE A 16 -1.80 -4.13 -9.26
CA ILE A 16 -1.45 -4.44 -7.86
C ILE A 16 0.07 -4.54 -7.74
N MET A 17 0.71 -5.35 -8.56
CA MET A 17 2.17 -5.51 -8.54
C MET A 17 2.90 -4.17 -8.71
N GLU A 18 2.48 -3.33 -9.66
CA GLU A 18 3.04 -2.00 -9.86
C GLU A 18 2.84 -1.08 -8.64
N ALA A 19 1.68 -1.14 -8.00
CA ALA A 19 1.39 -0.38 -6.78
C ALA A 19 2.27 -0.84 -5.62
N GLU A 20 2.41 -2.14 -5.40
CA GLU A 20 3.24 -2.72 -4.34
C GLU A 20 4.73 -2.40 -4.55
N LEU A 21 5.23 -2.48 -5.80
CA LEU A 21 6.59 -2.04 -6.11
C LEU A 21 6.79 -0.54 -5.87
N ALA A 22 5.77 0.28 -6.11
CA ALA A 22 5.80 1.69 -5.73
C ALA A 22 5.84 1.87 -4.20
N GLY A 23 5.19 0.98 -3.43
CA GLY A 23 5.31 0.87 -1.98
C GLY A 23 6.74 0.60 -1.52
N VAL A 24 7.43 -0.36 -2.15
CA VAL A 24 8.86 -0.63 -1.88
C VAL A 24 9.71 0.63 -2.00
N VAL A 25 9.54 1.37 -3.10
CA VAL A 25 10.29 2.60 -3.35
C VAL A 25 9.92 3.69 -2.33
N ARG A 26 8.61 3.91 -2.10
CA ARG A 26 8.08 4.92 -1.17
C ARG A 26 8.61 4.70 0.24
N TYR A 27 8.44 3.50 0.78
CA TYR A 27 8.81 3.17 2.15
C TYR A 27 10.33 3.18 2.34
N THR A 28 11.08 2.69 1.35
CA THR A 28 12.55 2.82 1.34
C THR A 28 12.96 4.28 1.41
N HIS A 29 12.40 5.13 0.54
CA HIS A 29 12.68 6.57 0.50
C HIS A 29 12.38 7.24 1.85
N TYR A 30 11.18 7.06 2.39
CA TYR A 30 10.84 7.69 3.68
C TYR A 30 11.68 7.20 4.86
N SER A 31 12.10 5.93 4.86
CA SER A 31 13.03 5.42 5.89
C SER A 31 14.38 6.17 5.89
N LEU A 32 14.80 6.72 4.75
CA LEU A 32 16.02 7.52 4.62
C LEU A 32 15.80 8.98 5.02
N MET A 33 14.59 9.50 4.81
CA MET A 33 14.27 10.91 5.02
C MET A 33 13.93 11.26 6.48
N ILE A 34 13.57 10.29 7.32
CA ILE A 34 13.29 10.57 8.74
C ILE A 34 14.55 10.98 9.48
N THR A 35 14.45 12.15 10.12
CA THR A 35 15.48 12.74 10.98
C THR A 35 14.90 13.07 12.36
N GLY A 36 15.76 13.42 13.32
CA GLY A 36 15.35 13.86 14.65
C GLY A 36 15.35 12.78 15.75
N PRO A 37 14.91 13.13 16.98
CA PRO A 37 14.89 12.22 18.12
C PRO A 37 13.86 11.10 17.91
N HIS A 38 14.08 9.95 18.55
CA HIS A 38 13.19 8.79 18.48
C HIS A 38 12.91 8.24 17.06
N ARG A 39 13.70 8.61 16.05
CA ARG A 39 13.53 8.15 14.66
C ARG A 39 13.73 6.65 14.45
N ILE A 40 14.51 5.98 15.29
CA ILE A 40 14.96 4.59 15.04
C ILE A 40 13.76 3.64 14.85
N PRO A 41 12.78 3.57 15.77
CA PRO A 41 11.60 2.71 15.57
C PRO A 41 10.80 3.05 14.32
N LEU A 42 10.71 4.32 13.94
CA LEU A 42 9.96 4.73 12.74
C LEU A 42 10.71 4.32 11.45
N VAL A 43 12.03 4.46 11.44
CA VAL A 43 12.88 3.98 10.33
C VAL A 43 12.76 2.47 10.18
N ASP A 44 12.77 1.73 11.29
CA ASP A 44 12.65 0.26 11.27
C ASP A 44 11.26 -0.16 10.78
N PHE A 45 10.19 0.49 11.28
CA PHE A 45 8.81 0.30 10.79
C PHE A 45 8.71 0.48 9.27
N LEU A 46 9.21 1.60 8.71
CA LEU A 46 9.12 1.82 7.27
C LEU A 46 9.96 0.84 6.45
N LYS A 47 11.09 0.35 6.98
CA LYS A 47 11.86 -0.71 6.30
C LYS A 47 11.11 -2.04 6.28
N GLU A 48 10.40 -2.36 7.36
CA GLU A 48 9.54 -3.53 7.41
C GLU A 48 8.43 -3.42 6.36
N GLN A 49 7.76 -2.27 6.27
CA GLN A 49 6.74 -2.01 5.23
C GLN A 49 7.32 -2.11 3.82
N ALA A 50 8.54 -1.59 3.56
CA ALA A 50 9.20 -1.75 2.26
C ALA A 50 9.46 -3.23 1.90
N ASN A 51 9.84 -4.05 2.87
CA ASN A 51 10.07 -5.48 2.65
C ASN A 51 8.74 -6.22 2.42
N GLU A 52 7.70 -5.86 3.14
CA GLU A 52 6.36 -6.45 3.01
C GLU A 52 5.74 -6.14 1.64
N SER A 53 5.80 -4.88 1.17
CA SER A 53 5.36 -4.53 -0.19
C SER A 53 6.10 -5.31 -1.27
N LEU A 54 7.39 -5.65 -1.07
CA LEU A 54 8.12 -6.48 -2.03
C LEU A 54 7.55 -7.91 -2.07
N ILE A 55 7.18 -8.47 -0.92
CA ILE A 55 6.54 -9.78 -0.84
C ILE A 55 5.18 -9.74 -1.56
N HIS A 56 4.38 -8.70 -1.33
CA HIS A 56 3.08 -8.53 -1.98
C HIS A 56 3.20 -8.42 -3.51
N ALA A 57 4.15 -7.61 -3.99
CA ALA A 57 4.45 -7.49 -5.41
C ALA A 57 4.82 -8.85 -6.04
N GLN A 58 5.65 -9.64 -5.36
CA GLN A 58 6.05 -10.97 -5.81
C GLN A 58 4.85 -11.93 -5.84
N GLN A 59 4.01 -11.94 -4.82
CA GLN A 59 2.80 -12.77 -4.79
C GLN A 59 1.83 -12.44 -5.93
N ALA A 60 1.57 -11.15 -6.18
CA ALA A 60 0.75 -10.71 -7.31
C ALA A 60 1.36 -11.12 -8.66
N GLY A 61 2.68 -10.99 -8.81
CA GLY A 61 3.42 -11.40 -10.01
C GLY A 61 3.40 -12.92 -10.28
N GLU A 62 3.50 -13.74 -9.24
CA GLU A 62 3.38 -15.21 -9.34
C GLU A 62 1.97 -15.62 -9.81
N LEU A 63 0.91 -14.99 -9.25
CA LEU A 63 -0.46 -15.22 -9.72
C LEU A 63 -0.65 -14.77 -11.16
N LEU A 64 -0.15 -13.59 -11.52
CA LEU A 64 -0.22 -13.03 -12.87
C LEU A 64 0.39 -13.98 -13.90
N THR A 65 1.61 -14.45 -13.65
CA THR A 65 2.32 -15.37 -14.55
C THR A 65 1.69 -16.77 -14.55
N GLY A 66 1.18 -17.23 -13.41
CA GLY A 66 0.40 -18.48 -13.32
C GLY A 66 -0.87 -18.46 -14.18
N LEU A 67 -1.49 -17.28 -14.35
CA LEU A 67 -2.59 -17.04 -15.28
C LEU A 67 -2.10 -16.70 -16.71
N GLY A 68 -0.83 -16.93 -17.04
CA GLY A 68 -0.28 -16.68 -18.38
C GLY A 68 -0.16 -15.20 -18.76
N GLY A 69 -0.33 -14.29 -17.81
CA GLY A 69 -0.06 -12.86 -18.00
C GLY A 69 1.44 -12.55 -18.03
N HIS A 70 1.78 -11.35 -18.50
CA HIS A 70 3.16 -10.85 -18.55
C HIS A 70 3.34 -9.71 -17.55
N PRO A 71 4.16 -9.85 -16.50
CA PRO A 71 4.47 -8.78 -15.57
C PRO A 71 5.07 -7.57 -16.28
N SER A 72 4.57 -6.38 -15.99
CA SER A 72 5.23 -5.16 -16.44
C SER A 72 6.58 -4.98 -15.74
N GLN A 73 7.41 -4.11 -16.31
CA GLN A 73 8.66 -3.66 -15.70
C GLN A 73 8.48 -2.30 -14.99
N GLY A 74 7.23 -1.86 -14.80
CA GLY A 74 6.88 -0.55 -14.28
C GLY A 74 6.60 -0.55 -12.78
N ILE A 75 6.36 0.65 -12.26
CA ILE A 75 5.79 0.89 -10.93
C ILE A 75 4.69 1.95 -11.07
N ALA A 76 3.74 1.97 -10.14
CA ALA A 76 2.72 3.01 -10.10
C ALA A 76 3.36 4.37 -9.80
N MET A 77 2.69 5.45 -10.21
CA MET A 77 3.15 6.81 -9.92
C MET A 77 3.19 7.04 -8.40
N ILE A 78 4.34 7.54 -7.91
CA ILE A 78 4.53 7.91 -6.51
C ILE A 78 4.32 9.41 -6.39
N GLU A 79 3.21 9.81 -5.78
CA GLU A 79 3.04 11.19 -5.32
C GLU A 79 3.83 11.43 -4.03
N GLU A 80 4.69 12.45 -4.05
CA GLU A 80 5.54 12.88 -2.92
C GLU A 80 5.53 14.41 -2.83
N SER A 81 5.09 14.96 -1.69
CA SER A 81 5.07 16.42 -1.47
C SER A 81 6.46 17.04 -1.23
N ASN A 82 7.50 16.23 -1.11
CA ASN A 82 8.84 16.61 -0.64
C ASN A 82 8.84 17.22 0.79
N GLN A 83 7.80 16.98 1.58
CA GLN A 83 7.73 17.40 2.97
C GLN A 83 7.91 16.20 3.89
N HIS A 84 9.11 16.00 4.43
CA HIS A 84 9.46 14.81 5.19
C HIS A 84 9.19 14.91 6.71
N GLY A 85 8.25 15.77 7.10
CA GLY A 85 7.71 15.74 8.47
C GLY A 85 6.95 14.44 8.70
N ILE A 86 7.04 13.86 9.90
CA ILE A 86 6.44 12.55 10.22
C ILE A 86 4.96 12.52 9.84
N TYR A 87 4.21 13.58 10.14
CA TYR A 87 2.80 13.69 9.77
C TYR A 87 2.56 13.51 8.25
N ASN A 88 3.35 14.18 7.41
CA ASN A 88 3.19 14.09 5.96
C ASN A 88 3.60 12.72 5.43
N ILE A 89 4.70 12.15 5.95
CA ILE A 89 5.11 10.78 5.61
C ILE A 89 3.97 9.79 5.92
N LEU A 90 3.43 9.83 7.14
CA LEU A 90 2.36 8.92 7.55
C LEU A 90 1.08 9.12 6.74
N LYS A 91 0.74 10.37 6.38
CA LYS A 91 -0.41 10.68 5.54
C LYS A 91 -0.25 10.17 4.11
N GLU A 92 0.92 10.36 3.52
CA GLU A 92 1.26 9.88 2.17
C GLU A 92 1.30 8.34 2.14
N SER A 93 1.84 7.69 3.18
CA SER A 93 1.77 6.24 3.38
C SER A 93 0.32 5.76 3.51
N LEU A 94 -0.53 6.44 4.29
CA LEU A 94 -1.94 6.04 4.43
C LEU A 94 -2.71 6.14 3.09
N SER A 95 -2.40 7.16 2.28
CA SER A 95 -2.96 7.29 0.93
C SER A 95 -2.54 6.14 0.02
N HIS A 96 -1.29 5.67 0.15
CA HIS A 96 -0.80 4.52 -0.57
C HIS A 96 -1.59 3.25 -0.19
N GLU A 97 -1.75 2.95 1.11
CA GLU A 97 -2.50 1.75 1.54
C GLU A 97 -3.95 1.79 1.10
N THR A 98 -4.57 2.98 1.13
CA THR A 98 -5.96 3.13 0.64
C THR A 98 -6.07 2.85 -0.85
N THR A 99 -5.02 3.15 -1.63
CA THR A 99 -4.97 2.86 -3.07
C THR A 99 -4.75 1.37 -3.33
N ALA A 100 -3.84 0.72 -2.60
CA ALA A 100 -3.60 -0.72 -2.70
C ALA A 100 -4.85 -1.51 -2.31
N LEU A 101 -5.49 -1.15 -1.20
CA LEU A 101 -6.75 -1.75 -0.73
C LEU A 101 -7.85 -1.70 -1.81
N ALA A 102 -7.99 -0.59 -2.52
CA ALA A 102 -8.97 -0.46 -3.60
C ALA A 102 -8.70 -1.42 -4.77
N LEU A 103 -7.42 -1.68 -5.09
CA LEU A 103 -7.04 -2.64 -6.13
C LEU A 103 -7.33 -4.09 -5.70
N TYR A 104 -7.10 -4.43 -4.44
CA TYR A 104 -7.43 -5.76 -3.93
C TYR A 104 -8.95 -5.99 -3.84
N GLU A 105 -9.73 -4.97 -3.48
CA GLU A 105 -11.20 -5.02 -3.56
C GLU A 105 -11.67 -5.21 -5.02
N GLU A 106 -11.03 -4.54 -5.97
CA GLU A 106 -11.28 -4.75 -7.41
C GLU A 106 -11.00 -6.20 -7.82
N LEU A 107 -9.87 -6.78 -7.38
CA LEU A 107 -9.50 -8.18 -7.64
C LEU A 107 -10.50 -9.17 -7.01
N ARG A 108 -10.90 -8.95 -5.75
CA ARG A 108 -11.87 -9.80 -5.07
C ARG A 108 -13.19 -9.88 -5.84
N ASN A 109 -13.69 -8.71 -6.26
CA ASN A 109 -14.95 -8.63 -7.00
C ASN A 109 -14.85 -9.29 -8.38
N GLU A 110 -13.70 -9.23 -9.05
CA GLU A 110 -13.48 -9.94 -10.32
C GLU A 110 -13.44 -11.47 -10.14
N ALA A 111 -12.89 -11.94 -9.02
CA ALA A 111 -12.76 -13.36 -8.73
C ALA A 111 -14.00 -14.01 -8.10
N GLU A 112 -14.97 -13.20 -7.64
CA GLU A 112 -16.19 -13.66 -6.98
C GLU A 112 -16.94 -14.68 -7.85
N ASP A 113 -17.35 -15.80 -7.24
CA ASP A 113 -18.07 -16.93 -7.88
C ASP A 113 -17.36 -17.60 -9.08
N SER A 114 -16.14 -17.16 -9.43
CA SER A 114 -15.40 -17.60 -10.61
C SER A 114 -14.05 -18.22 -10.29
N SER A 115 -13.39 -17.81 -9.18
CA SER A 115 -12.14 -18.39 -8.71
C SER A 115 -11.96 -18.23 -7.19
N VAL A 116 -12.28 -19.29 -6.44
CA VAL A 116 -12.10 -19.33 -4.97
C VAL A 116 -10.67 -18.99 -4.56
N TYR A 117 -9.67 -19.47 -5.31
CA TYR A 117 -8.27 -19.25 -4.95
C TYR A 117 -7.85 -17.78 -5.06
N ILE A 118 -8.24 -17.09 -6.14
CA ILE A 118 -7.92 -15.66 -6.33
C ILE A 118 -8.73 -14.80 -5.35
N GLU A 119 -9.99 -15.18 -5.09
CA GLU A 119 -10.83 -14.49 -4.12
C GLU A 119 -10.26 -14.57 -2.70
N GLU A 120 -9.83 -15.74 -2.25
CA GLU A 120 -9.21 -15.91 -0.92
C GLU A 120 -7.88 -15.16 -0.82
N TYR A 121 -7.07 -15.16 -1.88
CA TYR A 121 -5.88 -14.32 -1.94
C TYR A 121 -6.24 -12.84 -1.76
N ALA A 122 -7.19 -12.33 -2.52
CA ALA A 122 -7.60 -10.93 -2.43
C ALA A 122 -8.15 -10.58 -1.03
N ARG A 123 -8.93 -11.47 -0.41
CA ARG A 123 -9.46 -11.29 0.96
C ARG A 123 -8.34 -11.23 2.00
N GLN A 124 -7.32 -12.07 1.89
CA GLN A 124 -6.16 -12.02 2.78
C GLN A 124 -5.42 -10.69 2.65
N MET A 125 -5.15 -10.26 1.42
CA MET A 125 -4.46 -8.99 1.14
C MET A 125 -5.25 -7.79 1.64
N ILE A 126 -6.57 -7.76 1.43
CA ILE A 126 -7.48 -6.74 1.99
C ILE A 126 -7.30 -6.64 3.51
N GLY A 127 -7.29 -7.77 4.23
CA GLY A 127 -7.10 -7.77 5.67
C GLY A 127 -5.74 -7.23 6.13
N GLN A 128 -4.67 -7.49 5.36
CA GLN A 128 -3.34 -6.93 5.63
C GLN A 128 -3.32 -5.41 5.42
N GLU A 129 -3.85 -4.93 4.29
CA GLU A 129 -3.87 -3.48 4.00
C GLU A 129 -4.78 -2.69 4.95
N GLU A 130 -5.90 -3.28 5.39
CA GLU A 130 -6.72 -2.69 6.44
C GLU A 130 -5.96 -2.57 7.77
N LEU A 131 -5.15 -3.57 8.13
CA LEU A 131 -4.31 -3.52 9.33
C LEU A 131 -3.23 -2.43 9.21
N HIS A 132 -2.55 -2.33 8.07
CA HIS A 132 -1.57 -1.27 7.79
C HIS A 132 -2.21 0.12 7.92
N ALA A 133 -3.35 0.33 7.26
CA ALA A 133 -4.08 1.58 7.32
C ALA A 133 -4.55 1.93 8.75
N LEU A 134 -4.95 0.94 9.55
CA LEU A 134 -5.33 1.14 10.94
C LEU A 134 -4.14 1.57 11.81
N GLU A 135 -2.97 0.96 11.63
CA GLU A 135 -1.77 1.35 12.39
C GLU A 135 -1.31 2.77 12.01
N LEU A 136 -1.27 3.10 10.71
CA LEU A 136 -0.96 4.46 10.25
C LEU A 136 -1.94 5.50 10.78
N LYS A 137 -3.25 5.22 10.78
CA LYS A 137 -4.28 6.09 11.39
C LYS A 137 -4.06 6.28 12.88
N LYS A 138 -3.67 5.22 13.59
CA LYS A 138 -3.38 5.28 15.02
C LYS A 138 -2.14 6.14 15.30
N MET A 139 -1.10 6.02 14.48
CA MET A 139 0.10 6.87 14.57
C MET A 139 -0.23 8.34 14.28
N LEU A 140 -1.12 8.61 13.31
CA LEU A 140 -1.55 9.97 12.94
C LEU A 140 -2.37 10.68 14.02
N ARG A 141 -3.10 9.95 14.86
CA ARG A 141 -4.01 10.53 15.88
C ARG A 141 -3.29 11.49 16.83
N ASP A 142 -2.05 11.22 17.19
CA ASP A 142 -1.28 12.07 18.10
C ASP A 142 -0.72 13.34 17.40
N PHE A 143 -0.75 13.39 16.06
CA PHE A 143 -0.39 14.58 15.28
C PHE A 143 -1.58 15.53 15.04
N GLU A 144 -2.82 15.04 15.09
CA GLU A 144 -4.02 15.86 14.91
C GLU A 144 -4.18 16.94 15.99
N PHE A 145 -3.56 16.79 17.16
CA PHE A 145 -3.56 17.79 18.23
C PHE A 145 -2.50 18.88 18.08
N SER A 146 -1.74 18.88 16.99
CA SER A 146 -0.68 19.86 16.71
C SER A 146 -1.03 20.85 15.59
N GLU A 147 -2.27 21.36 15.56
CA GLU A 147 -2.50 22.68 14.99
C GLU A 147 -2.26 23.75 16.06
N PRO A 148 -1.23 24.61 15.92
CA PRO A 148 -1.05 25.76 16.79
C PRO A 148 -2.07 26.81 16.38
N ASN A 149 -3.27 26.77 16.98
CA ASN A 149 -4.23 27.85 16.79
C ASN A 149 -3.65 29.15 17.37
N GLY A 150 -3.35 30.06 16.45
CA GLY A 150 -2.88 31.40 16.72
C GLY A 150 -3.93 32.29 17.39
N LYS A 151 -3.38 33.35 18.00
CA LYS A 151 -4.02 34.57 18.53
C LYS A 151 -4.79 34.42 19.83
N GLU A 152 -4.19 34.99 20.89
CA GLU A 152 -4.92 35.58 21.99
C GLU A 152 -5.88 36.64 21.44
N ILE A 153 -7.14 36.59 21.89
CA ILE A 153 -8.11 37.67 21.70
C ILE A 153 -8.26 38.29 23.09
N GLU A 154 -7.65 39.47 23.28
CA GLU A 154 -8.08 40.46 24.28
C GLU A 154 -9.39 41.12 23.82
#